data_AF-A0A3N4K032-F1
#
_entry.id   AF-A0A3N4K032-F1
#
_cell.length_a   1.000
_cell.length_b   1.000
_cell.length_c   1.000
_cell.angle_alpha   90.00
_cell.angle_beta   90.00
_cell.angle_gamma   90.00
#
_symmetry.space_group_name_H-M   'P 1'
#
loop_
_entity.id
_entity.type
_entity.pdbx_description
1 polymer ?
#
loop_
_entity_poly.entity_id
_entity_poly.type
_entity_poly.pdbx_seq_one_letter_code
_entity_poly.pdbx_strand_id
1 'polypeptide(L)'
;MAFVTYILLSTLLYGLAGRFNPEQLGYTASFAFTIVILEIIIIKIGCYLLNINNDSQLLDLVAYSGYKFVGIIATLTITTLGSKWLEYLVFGYTFNANAFFLLRSLKYVLLPDTTTDNPRSTTYAVNRTQKNRRTQFLFLYSYLVQLIFMWSLSSGFNFRSAAAA
;
A
#
# COMPACT_ATOMS: atom_id res chain seq x y z
N MET A 1 -0.68 -2.28 14.20
CA MET A 1 -0.24 -3.63 14.63
C MET A 1 0.52 -4.37 13.52
N ALA A 2 -0.03 -4.52 12.31
CA ALA A 2 0.63 -5.28 11.22
C ALA A 2 2.05 -4.82 10.85
N PHE A 3 2.36 -3.51 10.96
CA PHE A 3 3.72 -3.00 10.75
C PHE A 3 4.77 -3.69 11.64
N VAL A 4 4.50 -3.76 12.95
CA VAL A 4 5.41 -4.38 13.93
C VAL A 4 5.48 -5.89 13.69
N THR A 5 4.34 -6.53 13.39
CA THR A 5 4.29 -7.96 13.07
C THR A 5 5.14 -8.30 11.84
N TYR A 6 5.12 -7.46 10.80
CA TYR A 6 5.97 -7.64 9.62
C TYR A 6 7.46 -7.60 9.99
N ILE A 7 7.88 -6.63 10.81
CA ILE A 7 9.28 -6.50 11.25
C ILE A 7 9.70 -7.75 12.01
N LEU A 8 8.91 -8.14 13.03
CA LEU A 8 9.22 -9.29 13.87
C LEU A 8 9.24 -10.59 13.06
N LEU A 9 8.23 -10.83 12.22
CA LEU A 9 8.15 -12.04 11.40
C LEU A 9 9.31 -12.12 10.41
N SER A 10 9.62 -11.03 9.70
CA SER A 10 10.76 -10.99 8.77
C SER A 10 12.06 -11.35 9.47
N THR A 11 12.34 -10.74 10.63
CA THR A 11 13.55 -11.03 11.41
C THR A 11 13.57 -12.44 12.02
N LEU A 12 12.43 -12.96 12.43
CA LEU A 12 12.28 -14.33 12.90
C LEU A 12 12.62 -15.32 11.78
N LEU A 13 12.10 -15.09 10.57
CA LEU A 13 12.39 -15.94 9.41
C LEU A 13 13.88 -15.92 9.04
N TYR A 14 14.55 -14.75 9.13
CA TYR A 14 16.01 -14.69 9.00
C TYR A 14 16.74 -15.50 10.07
N GLY A 15 16.23 -15.47 11.32
CA GLY A 15 16.81 -16.25 12.41
C GLY A 15 16.61 -17.75 12.25
N LEU A 16 15.43 -18.19 11.80
CA LEU A 16 15.14 -19.59 11.49
C LEU A 16 16.01 -20.12 10.33
N ALA A 17 16.39 -19.25 9.40
CA ALA A 17 17.34 -19.56 8.32
C ALA A 17 18.82 -19.56 8.76
N GLY A 18 19.12 -19.40 10.06
CA GLY A 18 20.48 -19.39 10.60
C GLY A 18 21.27 -18.10 10.29
N ARG A 19 20.62 -17.04 9.81
CA ARG A 19 21.25 -15.76 9.42
C ARG A 19 20.87 -14.61 10.34
N PHE A 20 20.52 -14.90 11.59
CA PHE A 20 20.12 -13.89 12.56
C PHE A 20 21.26 -12.89 12.77
N ASN A 21 20.97 -11.62 12.50
CA ASN A 21 21.82 -10.52 12.91
C ASN A 21 20.93 -9.47 13.56
N PRO A 22 21.25 -8.98 14.77
CA PRO A 22 20.41 -8.01 15.48
C PRO A 22 20.22 -6.71 14.68
N GLU A 23 21.19 -6.35 13.84
CA GLU A 23 21.13 -5.19 12.94
C GLU A 23 20.04 -5.30 11.87
N GLN A 24 19.64 -6.52 11.46
CA GLN A 24 18.60 -6.72 10.44
C GLN A 24 17.22 -6.26 10.91
N LEU A 25 16.96 -6.30 12.22
CA LEU A 25 15.72 -5.78 12.78
C LEU A 25 15.65 -4.26 12.63
N GLY A 26 16.73 -3.57 13.00
CA GLY A 26 16.86 -2.12 12.81
C GLY A 26 16.77 -1.72 11.35
N TYR A 27 17.47 -2.44 10.45
CA TYR A 27 17.43 -2.19 9.02
C TYR A 27 16.01 -2.37 8.43
N THR A 28 15.34 -3.49 8.74
CA THR A 28 13.99 -3.78 8.25
C THR A 28 12.98 -2.77 8.78
N ALA A 29 13.08 -2.40 10.06
CA ALA A 29 12.23 -1.39 10.67
C ALA A 29 12.43 -0.01 10.02
N SER A 30 13.67 0.41 9.83
CA SER A 30 14.02 1.71 9.25
C SER A 30 13.60 1.81 7.77
N PHE A 31 13.77 0.73 7.02
CA PHE A 31 13.34 0.64 5.63
C PHE A 31 11.81 0.71 5.51
N ALA A 32 11.09 -0.08 6.31
CA ALA A 32 9.63 -0.07 6.32
C ALA A 32 9.09 1.30 6.76
N PHE A 33 9.72 1.94 7.75
CA PHE A 33 9.37 3.28 8.20
C PHE A 33 9.59 4.33 7.11
N THR A 34 10.72 4.24 6.39
CA THR A 34 11.01 5.12 5.25
C THR A 34 9.96 4.98 4.15
N ILE A 35 9.53 3.74 3.83
CA ILE A 35 8.46 3.51 2.85
C ILE A 35 7.14 4.15 3.29
N VAL A 36 6.77 4.06 4.57
CA VAL A 36 5.55 4.69 5.09
C VAL A 36 5.65 6.21 5.03
N ILE A 37 6.79 6.81 5.39
CA ILE A 37 6.99 8.26 5.27
C ILE A 37 6.88 8.70 3.81
N LEU A 38 7.56 8.01 2.90
CA LEU A 38 7.56 8.33 1.48
C LEU A 38 6.14 8.24 0.91
N GLU A 39 5.37 7.24 1.34
CA GLU A 39 3.96 7.12 0.98
C GLU A 39 3.11 8.31 1.44
N ILE A 40 3.26 8.74 2.70
CA ILE A 40 2.55 9.91 3.23
C ILE A 40 2.89 11.16 2.40
N ILE A 41 4.16 11.32 1.99
CA ILE A 41 4.60 12.43 1.13
C ILE A 41 3.93 12.35 -0.25
N ILE A 42 3.92 11.19 -0.90
CA ILE A 42 3.26 10.99 -2.20
C ILE A 42 1.77 11.34 -2.11
N ILE A 43 1.08 10.87 -1.07
CA ILE A 43 -0.33 11.16 -0.83
C ILE A 43 -0.54 12.67 -0.68
N LYS A 44 0.26 13.33 0.17
CA LYS A 44 0.18 14.78 0.36
C LYS A 44 0.39 15.56 -0.93
N ILE A 45 1.41 15.19 -1.73
CA ILE A 45 1.67 15.82 -3.03
C ILE A 45 0.49 15.62 -3.98
N GLY A 46 -0.06 14.41 -4.05
CA GLY A 46 -1.22 14.11 -4.88
C GLY A 46 -2.45 14.93 -4.51
N CYS A 47 -2.76 15.00 -3.22
CA CYS A 47 -3.88 15.80 -2.74
C CYS A 47 -3.66 17.31 -2.93
N TYR A 48 -2.43 17.79 -2.81
CA TYR A 48 -2.06 19.17 -3.14
C TYR A 48 -2.28 19.46 -4.64
N LEU A 49 -1.80 18.59 -5.54
CA LEU A 49 -1.98 18.74 -7.00
C LEU A 49 -3.45 18.69 -7.43
N LEU A 50 -4.29 17.96 -6.69
CA LEU A 50 -5.73 17.82 -6.95
C LEU A 50 -6.59 18.87 -6.22
N ASN A 51 -5.95 19.77 -5.45
CA ASN A 51 -6.59 20.79 -4.60
C ASN A 51 -7.69 20.19 -3.72
N ILE A 52 -7.33 19.16 -2.95
CA ILE A 52 -8.21 18.46 -2.01
C ILE A 52 -7.82 18.89 -0.59
N ASN A 53 -8.62 19.77 0.02
CA ASN A 53 -8.37 20.34 1.34
C ASN A 53 -9.17 19.65 2.45
N ASN A 54 -9.17 18.30 2.49
CA ASN A 54 -9.85 17.52 3.53
C ASN A 54 -8.83 16.72 4.36
N ASP A 55 -8.45 17.26 5.51
CA ASP A 55 -7.46 16.62 6.39
C ASP A 55 -7.95 15.28 6.95
N SER A 56 -9.23 15.15 7.31
CA SER A 56 -9.80 13.89 7.82
C SER A 56 -9.64 12.75 6.80
N GLN A 57 -9.83 13.07 5.53
CA GLN A 57 -9.69 12.11 4.46
C GLN A 57 -8.24 11.69 4.20
N LEU A 58 -7.28 12.61 4.39
CA LEU A 58 -5.86 12.27 4.31
C LEU A 58 -5.47 11.28 5.40
N LEU A 59 -5.99 11.48 6.61
CA LEU A 59 -5.76 10.57 7.74
C LEU A 59 -6.34 9.18 7.47
N ASP A 60 -7.54 9.11 6.88
CA ASP A 60 -8.15 7.84 6.47
C ASP A 60 -7.30 7.13 5.40
N LEU A 61 -6.78 7.87 4.42
CA LEU A 61 -5.93 7.31 3.36
C LEU A 61 -4.65 6.70 3.94
N VAL A 62 -4.00 7.40 4.86
CA VAL A 62 -2.80 6.93 5.55
C VAL A 62 -3.12 5.72 6.44
N ALA A 63 -4.26 5.71 7.11
CA ALA A 63 -4.70 4.56 7.89
C ALA A 63 -4.95 3.34 7.00
N TYR A 64 -5.61 3.53 5.84
CA TYR A 64 -5.89 2.46 4.91
C TYR A 64 -4.64 1.95 4.19
N SER A 65 -3.65 2.80 3.93
CA SER A 65 -2.40 2.37 3.27
C SER A 65 -1.58 1.39 4.13
N GLY A 66 -1.76 1.43 5.45
CA GLY A 66 -1.14 0.51 6.39
C GLY A 66 -1.62 -0.95 6.28
N TYR A 67 -2.74 -1.23 5.62
CA TYR A 67 -3.23 -2.62 5.46
C TYR A 67 -2.35 -3.48 4.55
N LYS A 68 -1.47 -2.87 3.74
CA LYS A 68 -0.51 -3.60 2.89
C LYS A 68 0.37 -4.58 3.68
N PHE A 69 0.70 -4.26 4.93
CA PHE A 69 1.52 -5.14 5.76
C PHE A 69 0.84 -6.49 6.03
N VAL A 70 -0.49 -6.57 6.03
CA VAL A 70 -1.23 -7.83 6.19
C VAL A 70 -0.98 -8.76 5.01
N GLY A 71 -1.05 -8.24 3.77
CA GLY A 71 -0.78 -9.01 2.56
C GLY A 71 0.68 -9.47 2.47
N ILE A 72 1.61 -8.62 2.90
CA ILE A 72 3.05 -8.95 2.93
C ILE A 72 3.33 -10.05 3.97
N ILE A 73 2.72 -9.97 5.16
CA ILE A 73 2.82 -11.01 6.19
C ILE A 73 2.34 -12.36 5.65
N ALA A 74 1.20 -12.39 4.98
CA ALA A 74 0.66 -13.62 4.37
C ALA A 74 1.58 -14.19 3.27
N THR A 75 2.19 -13.30 2.47
CA THR A 75 3.17 -13.73 1.46
C THR A 75 4.41 -14.34 2.12
N LEU A 76 4.94 -13.71 3.17
CA LEU A 76 6.12 -14.17 3.91
C LEU A 76 5.90 -15.55 4.56
N THR A 77 4.73 -15.80 5.13
CA THR A 77 4.43 -17.11 5.72
C THR A 77 4.39 -18.21 4.66
N ILE A 78 3.82 -17.92 3.47
CA ILE A 78 3.79 -18.85 2.34
C ILE A 78 5.21 -19.14 1.81
N THR A 79 6.11 -18.15 1.81
CA THR A 79 7.50 -18.34 1.37
C THR A 79 8.21 -19.43 2.18
N THR A 80 7.84 -19.65 3.45
CA THR A 80 8.42 -20.72 4.27
C THR A 80 8.15 -22.14 3.74
N LEU A 81 7.14 -22.30 2.88
CA LEU A 81 6.81 -23.57 2.22
C LEU A 81 7.76 -23.89 1.05
N GLY A 82 8.69 -22.99 0.70
CA GLY A 82 9.74 -23.22 -0.30
C GLY A 82 9.29 -23.17 -1.76
N SER A 83 8.00 -22.98 -2.04
CA SER A 83 7.49 -22.89 -3.41
C SER A 83 7.36 -21.44 -3.88
N LYS A 84 8.21 -21.04 -4.83
CA LYS A 84 8.19 -19.71 -5.45
C LYS A 84 6.91 -19.45 -6.25
N TRP A 85 6.30 -20.48 -6.83
CA TRP A 85 5.06 -20.33 -7.58
C TRP A 85 3.88 -19.93 -6.68
N LEU A 86 3.78 -20.58 -5.51
CA LEU A 86 2.77 -20.25 -4.48
C LEU A 86 2.99 -18.85 -3.90
N GLU A 87 4.25 -18.45 -3.69
CA GLU A 87 4.61 -17.11 -3.23
C GLU A 87 4.10 -16.02 -4.18
N TYR A 88 4.36 -16.14 -5.50
CA TYR A 88 3.87 -15.16 -6.48
C TYR A 88 2.35 -15.15 -6.60
N LEU A 89 1.68 -16.30 -6.49
CA LEU A 89 0.22 -16.37 -6.50
C LEU A 89 -0.39 -15.63 -5.29
N VAL A 90 0.11 -15.89 -4.08
CA VAL A 90 -0.41 -15.25 -2.87
C VAL A 90 -0.06 -13.77 -2.86
N PHE A 91 1.14 -13.40 -3.30
CA PHE A 91 1.51 -11.99 -3.47
C PHE A 91 0.55 -11.29 -4.45
N GLY A 92 0.32 -11.88 -5.62
CA GLY A 92 -0.59 -11.32 -6.62
C GLY A 92 -2.03 -11.19 -6.12
N TYR A 93 -2.53 -12.18 -5.38
CA TYR A 93 -3.86 -12.16 -4.77
C TYR A 93 -3.98 -11.08 -3.68
N THR A 94 -3.04 -11.06 -2.74
CA THR A 94 -3.06 -10.12 -1.61
C THR A 94 -2.83 -8.67 -2.06
N PHE A 95 -1.98 -8.45 -3.05
CA PHE A 95 -1.80 -7.16 -3.69
C PHE A 95 -3.10 -6.68 -4.35
N ASN A 96 -3.75 -7.51 -5.17
CA ASN A 96 -5.02 -7.14 -5.80
C ASN A 96 -6.12 -6.88 -4.78
N ALA A 97 -6.20 -7.70 -3.72
CA ALA A 97 -7.16 -7.49 -2.65
C ALA A 97 -6.93 -6.16 -1.92
N ASN A 98 -5.69 -5.81 -1.62
CA ASN A 98 -5.33 -4.54 -0.99
C ASN A 98 -5.59 -3.33 -1.90
N ALA A 99 -5.23 -3.42 -3.19
CA ALA A 99 -5.49 -2.38 -4.18
C ALA A 99 -7.00 -2.15 -4.38
N PHE A 100 -7.78 -3.22 -4.48
CA PHE A 100 -9.24 -3.17 -4.60
C PHE A 100 -9.88 -2.59 -3.34
N PHE A 101 -9.40 -2.99 -2.16
CA PHE A 101 -9.85 -2.45 -0.89
C PHE A 101 -9.60 -0.94 -0.80
N LEU A 102 -8.39 -0.48 -1.14
CA LEU A 102 -8.07 0.94 -1.17
C LEU A 102 -8.95 1.72 -2.15
N LEU A 103 -9.14 1.19 -3.36
CA LEU A 103 -10.04 1.82 -4.34
C LEU A 103 -11.46 1.95 -3.82
N ARG A 104 -12.01 0.88 -3.23
CA ARG A 104 -13.38 0.90 -2.71
C ARG A 104 -13.48 1.87 -1.54
N SER A 105 -12.64 1.72 -0.53
CA SER A 105 -12.68 2.53 0.69
C SER A 105 -12.47 4.00 0.40
N LEU A 106 -11.55 4.38 -0.49
CA LEU A 106 -11.26 5.78 -0.78
C LEU A 106 -12.16 6.43 -1.83
N LYS A 107 -12.73 5.67 -2.78
CA LYS A 107 -13.72 6.23 -3.70
C LYS A 107 -14.88 6.88 -2.92
N TYR A 108 -15.32 6.25 -1.84
CA TYR A 108 -16.38 6.78 -0.97
C TYR A 108 -15.94 8.01 -0.17
N VAL A 109 -14.66 8.14 0.18
CA VAL A 109 -14.17 9.31 0.92
C VAL A 109 -13.88 10.49 -0.03
N LEU A 110 -13.36 10.26 -1.25
CA LEU A 110 -12.92 11.34 -2.19
C LEU A 110 -14.07 11.97 -2.97
N LEU A 111 -15.19 11.25 -3.04
CA LEU A 111 -16.41 11.67 -3.68
C LEU A 111 -17.56 11.54 -2.68
N PRO A 112 -17.75 12.52 -1.77
CA PRO A 112 -19.06 12.71 -1.17
C PRO A 112 -20.04 12.92 -2.33
N ASP A 113 -21.07 12.08 -2.43
CA ASP A 113 -22.14 12.28 -3.40
C ASP A 113 -22.88 13.58 -3.02
N THR A 114 -22.45 14.72 -3.55
CA THR A 114 -23.23 15.95 -3.54
C THR A 114 -24.40 15.77 -4.50
N THR A 115 -25.38 14.99 -4.07
CA THR A 115 -26.68 14.78 -4.71
C THR A 115 -27.60 15.97 -4.39
N THR A 116 -27.13 17.18 -4.68
CA THR A 116 -27.99 18.36 -4.78
C THR A 116 -28.06 18.76 -6.24
N ASP A 117 -29.05 18.16 -6.90
CA ASP A 117 -29.51 18.44 -8.26
C ASP A 117 -29.80 19.93 -8.48
N ASN A 118 -29.13 20.55 -9.45
CA ASN A 118 -29.68 21.71 -10.16
C ASN A 118 -29.29 21.68 -11.66
N PRO A 119 -30.07 21.02 -12.53
CA PRO A 119 -29.68 20.53 -13.87
C PRO A 119 -29.34 21.58 -14.94
N ARG A 120 -29.07 22.84 -14.57
CA ARG A 120 -28.89 23.97 -15.51
C ARG A 120 -27.59 24.78 -15.36
N SER A 121 -26.51 24.20 -14.83
CA SER A 121 -25.22 24.92 -14.75
C SER A 121 -24.15 24.36 -15.68
N THR A 122 -23.52 25.21 -16.49
CA THR A 122 -22.27 24.93 -17.24
C THR A 122 -21.13 24.39 -16.36
N THR A 123 -21.27 24.43 -15.03
CA THR A 123 -20.43 23.77 -14.01
C THR A 123 -20.41 22.22 -14.10
N TYR A 124 -21.40 21.58 -14.74
CA TYR A 124 -21.49 20.11 -14.82
C TYR A 124 -20.28 19.43 -15.49
N ALA A 125 -19.72 20.03 -16.54
CA ALA A 125 -18.58 19.47 -17.26
C ALA A 125 -17.27 19.58 -16.46
N VAL A 126 -17.09 20.69 -15.73
CA VAL A 126 -15.91 20.94 -14.88
C VAL A 126 -15.90 19.97 -13.69
N ASN A 127 -17.07 19.74 -13.08
CA ASN A 127 -17.19 18.85 -11.92
C ASN A 127 -16.96 17.36 -12.31
N ARG A 128 -17.43 16.92 -13.49
CA ARG A 128 -17.11 15.58 -14.03
C ARG A 128 -15.62 15.39 -14.32
N THR A 129 -14.96 16.41 -14.88
CA THR A 129 -13.53 16.35 -15.22
C THR A 129 -12.66 16.25 -13.96
N GLN A 130 -12.99 17.01 -12.91
CA GLN A 130 -12.29 16.95 -11.63
C GLN A 130 -12.51 15.60 -10.92
N LYS A 131 -13.75 15.07 -10.93
CA LYS A 131 -14.09 13.74 -10.41
C LYS A 131 -13.31 12.62 -11.12
N ASN A 132 -13.14 12.72 -12.43
CA ASN A 132 -12.36 11.75 -13.21
C ASN A 132 -10.87 11.78 -12.84
N ARG A 133 -10.26 12.98 -12.72
CA ARG A 133 -8.85 13.14 -12.30
C ARG A 133 -8.57 12.58 -10.91
N ARG A 134 -9.46 12.83 -9.93
CA ARG A 134 -9.34 12.28 -8.57
C ARG A 134 -9.41 10.75 -8.57
N THR A 135 -10.30 10.18 -9.40
CA THR A 135 -10.42 8.73 -9.55
C THR A 135 -9.19 8.12 -10.23
N GLN A 136 -8.66 8.76 -11.26
CA GLN A 136 -7.42 8.33 -11.94
C GLN A 136 -6.22 8.38 -11.00
N PHE A 137 -6.06 9.44 -10.21
CA PHE A 137 -5.02 9.51 -9.19
C PHE A 137 -5.15 8.39 -8.15
N LEU A 138 -6.38 8.14 -7.66
CA LEU A 138 -6.63 7.07 -6.71
C LEU A 138 -6.28 5.70 -7.29
N PHE A 139 -6.59 5.47 -8.56
CA PHE A 139 -6.24 4.24 -9.27
C PHE A 139 -4.72 4.09 -9.42
N LEU A 140 -4.05 5.17 -9.86
CA LEU A 140 -2.60 5.20 -9.99
C LEU A 140 -1.91 4.90 -8.65
N TYR A 141 -2.36 5.53 -7.58
CA TYR A 141 -1.84 5.29 -6.23
C TYR A 141 -2.10 3.85 -5.76
N SER A 142 -3.36 3.39 -5.85
CA SER A 142 -3.77 2.10 -5.31
C SER A 142 -3.20 0.90 -6.07
N TYR A 143 -2.93 1.04 -7.37
CA TYR A 143 -2.34 -0.03 -8.16
C TYR A 143 -0.83 0.12 -8.34
N LEU A 144 -0.32 1.26 -8.84
CA LEU A 144 1.11 1.36 -9.18
C LEU A 144 1.97 1.61 -7.93
N VAL A 145 1.62 2.61 -7.13
CA VAL A 145 2.43 2.97 -5.95
C VAL A 145 2.41 1.84 -4.92
N GLN A 146 1.24 1.27 -4.65
CA GLN A 146 1.11 0.11 -3.76
C GLN A 146 1.87 -1.12 -4.27
N LEU A 147 1.86 -1.40 -5.58
CA LEU A 147 2.62 -2.53 -6.13
C LEU A 147 4.11 -2.34 -5.87
N ILE A 148 4.65 -1.15 -6.18
CA ILE A 148 6.06 -0.83 -5.99
C ILE A 148 6.44 -1.00 -4.51
N PHE A 149 5.63 -0.50 -3.58
CA PHE A 149 5.93 -0.61 -2.15
C PHE A 149 5.79 -2.02 -1.60
N MET A 150 4.73 -2.75 -1.96
CA MET A 150 4.55 -4.14 -1.52
C MET A 150 5.66 -5.04 -2.09
N TRP A 151 6.01 -4.83 -3.36
CA TRP A 151 7.12 -5.54 -3.99
C TRP A 151 8.44 -5.20 -3.31
N SER A 152 8.72 -3.93 -3.05
CA SER A 152 9.95 -3.47 -2.40
C SER A 152 10.10 -4.09 -0.99
N LEU A 153 9.03 -4.08 -0.19
CA LEU A 153 9.01 -4.72 1.13
C LEU A 153 9.18 -6.25 1.06
N SER A 154 8.48 -6.92 0.14
CA SER A 154 8.57 -8.38 -0.01
C SER A 154 9.92 -8.84 -0.59
N SER A 155 10.48 -8.08 -1.54
CA SER A 155 11.72 -8.41 -2.24
C SER A 155 12.93 -8.43 -1.31
N GLY A 156 12.93 -7.62 -0.25
CA GLY A 156 13.98 -7.60 0.76
C GLY A 156 14.21 -8.98 1.40
N PHE A 157 13.15 -9.76 1.61
CA PHE A 157 13.23 -11.14 2.10
C PHE A 157 13.58 -12.13 0.98
N ASN A 158 12.91 -12.02 -0.17
CA ASN A 158 13.03 -12.98 -1.26
C ASN A 158 14.43 -13.02 -1.88
N PHE A 159 15.06 -11.86 -2.12
CA PHE A 159 16.40 -11.79 -2.72
C PHE A 159 17.49 -12.38 -1.82
N ARG A 160 17.30 -12.29 -0.49
CA ARG A 160 18.25 -12.83 0.50
C ARG A 160 18.05 -14.32 0.78
N SER A 161 16.84 -14.84 0.55
CA SER A 161 16.55 -16.28 0.58
C SER A 161 17.06 -17.01 -0.67
N ALA A 162 17.04 -16.37 -1.85
CA ALA A 162 17.47 -16.98 -3.11
C ALA A 162 18.99 -17.13 -3.22
N ALA A 163 19.78 -16.26 -2.59
CA ALA A 163 21.24 -16.40 -2.49
C ALA A 163 21.69 -17.50 -1.49
N ALA A 164 20.77 -18.35 -1.03
CA ALA A 164 21.03 -19.43 -0.08
C ALA A 164 20.80 -20.84 -0.66
N ALA A 165 20.31 -20.93 -1.90
CA ALA A 165 20.17 -22.17 -2.67
C ALA A 165 21.21 -22.17 -3.80
#